data_AF-A0A833MCB2-F1
#
_entry.id   AF-A0A833MCB2-F1
#
_cell.length_a   1.000
_cell.length_b   1.000
_cell.length_c   1.000
_cell.angle_alpha   90.00
_cell.angle_beta   90.00
_cell.angle_gamma   90.00
#
_symmetry.space_group_name_H-M   'P 1'
#
loop_
_entity.id
_entity.type
_entity.pdbx_description
1 polymer ?
#
loop_
_entity_poly.entity_id
_entity_poly.type
_entity_poly.pdbx_seq_one_letter_code
_entity_poly.pdbx_strand_id
1 'polypeptide(L)'
;MKTSSYDVGGSTEAPPAGPAAPRAAKRARQPDPGPAPGNRARATRQRIERQSAADWCEVDVVHLPAVRAALAALPADPGVARVAALLALLSNPTRLKMLLALQPGPLAPLAELCVCDLAAVSGASKSLTSHQLRLLRVAGVVHQRRAGKLAFYQLADGPMVAILAAISELARERPLREDRRPARSGRAAGR
;
A
#
# COMPACT_ATOMS: atom_id res chain seq x y z
N MET A 1 41.24 -7.97 -32.71
CA MET A 1 42.33 -7.05 -33.10
C MET A 1 41.71 -5.75 -33.59
N LYS A 2 42.22 -4.61 -33.09
CA LYS A 2 41.81 -3.18 -33.26
C LYS A 2 40.57 -2.77 -32.44
N THR A 3 40.60 -2.13 -31.26
CA THR A 3 41.32 -0.96 -30.66
C THR A 3 40.96 0.41 -31.24
N SER A 4 40.18 1.20 -30.48
CA SER A 4 40.20 2.68 -30.34
C SER A 4 39.05 3.02 -29.37
N SER A 5 39.17 3.39 -28.08
CA SER A 5 40.09 4.26 -27.34
C SER A 5 40.19 5.66 -27.94
N TYR A 6 39.52 6.60 -27.28
CA TYR A 6 39.95 7.98 -27.11
C TYR A 6 39.53 8.47 -25.72
N ASP A 7 40.54 8.60 -24.87
CA ASP A 7 40.60 9.39 -23.64
C ASP A 7 41.30 10.72 -24.00
N VAL A 8 40.80 11.85 -23.48
CA VAL A 8 41.57 13.07 -23.19
C VAL A 8 40.87 13.71 -21.97
N GLY A 9 41.42 13.62 -20.76
CA GLY A 9 42.30 14.64 -20.14
C GLY A 9 41.47 15.87 -19.66
N GLY A 10 41.34 16.22 -18.37
CA GLY A 10 42.27 16.19 -17.25
C GLY A 10 42.67 17.63 -16.87
N SER A 11 42.56 18.00 -15.58
CA SER A 11 43.14 19.16 -14.83
C SER A 11 42.08 19.84 -13.93
N THR A 12 41.98 19.57 -12.61
CA THR A 12 42.77 20.02 -11.42
C THR A 12 42.40 21.41 -10.88
N GLU A 13 41.94 21.41 -9.61
CA GLU A 13 42.20 22.38 -8.50
C GLU A 13 41.84 23.87 -8.67
N ALA A 14 41.45 24.67 -7.67
CA ALA A 14 41.17 24.59 -6.23
C ALA A 14 40.54 25.97 -5.81
N PRO A 15 39.88 26.11 -4.64
CA PRO A 15 39.18 27.34 -4.22
C PRO A 15 40.17 28.38 -3.63
N PRO A 16 39.82 29.68 -3.52
CA PRO A 16 39.33 30.18 -2.21
C PRO A 16 38.47 31.47 -2.26
N ALA A 17 37.69 31.72 -1.19
CA ALA A 17 37.62 32.99 -0.45
C ALA A 17 36.41 33.00 0.52
N GLY A 18 36.66 32.85 1.82
CA GLY A 18 35.88 33.58 2.83
C GLY A 18 36.65 34.84 3.24
N PRO A 19 36.23 35.63 4.25
CA PRO A 19 34.90 35.82 4.82
C PRO A 19 34.43 37.28 4.67
N ALA A 20 33.12 37.55 4.77
CA ALA A 20 32.62 38.90 5.05
C ALA A 20 31.72 38.87 6.29
N ALA A 21 32.22 39.50 7.34
CA ALA A 21 31.60 39.68 8.64
C ALA A 21 30.43 40.71 8.59
N PRO A 22 29.68 40.89 9.69
CA PRO A 22 28.24 41.17 9.68
C PRO A 22 27.88 42.64 9.54
N ARG A 23 26.70 42.93 8.97
CA ARG A 23 26.06 44.25 9.08
C ARG A 23 24.95 44.23 10.13
N ALA A 24 25.25 44.90 11.24
CA ALA A 24 24.39 45.77 12.04
C ALA A 24 22.92 45.37 12.25
N ALA A 25 22.68 44.79 13.43
CA ALA A 25 21.67 45.19 14.42
C ALA A 25 20.43 45.98 13.93
N LYS A 26 19.28 45.31 13.92
CA LYS A 26 18.02 45.93 14.35
C LYS A 26 17.62 45.34 15.70
N ARG A 27 17.69 46.20 16.73
CA ARG A 27 17.15 45.97 18.08
C ARG A 27 15.68 45.53 17.97
N ALA A 28 15.41 44.26 18.20
CA ALA A 28 14.07 43.81 18.56
C ALA A 28 13.84 44.17 20.03
N ARG A 29 12.77 44.92 20.30
CA ARG A 29 12.32 45.32 21.63
C ARG A 29 12.17 44.10 22.54
N GLN A 30 12.67 44.18 23.76
CA GLN A 30 12.29 43.29 24.86
C GLN A 30 10.85 43.62 25.26
N PRO A 31 9.92 42.64 25.28
CA PRO A 31 8.67 42.79 26.02
C PRO A 31 8.92 42.55 27.52
N ASP A 32 8.21 43.31 28.35
CA ASP A 32 8.32 43.37 29.80
C ASP A 32 8.23 42.01 30.52
N PRO A 33 8.87 41.86 31.69
CA PRO A 33 8.75 40.66 32.51
C PRO A 33 7.36 40.59 33.15
N GLY A 34 6.55 39.64 32.69
CA GLY A 34 5.29 39.25 33.33
C GLY A 34 5.50 38.63 34.72
N PRO A 35 4.46 38.63 35.58
CA PRO A 35 4.58 38.41 37.01
C PRO A 35 5.01 36.99 37.41
N ALA A 36 5.72 36.90 38.54
CA ALA A 36 6.23 35.67 39.16
C ALA A 36 5.13 34.64 39.51
N PRO A 37 5.44 33.32 39.51
CA PRO A 37 4.43 32.28 39.61
C PRO A 37 3.92 32.09 41.05
N GLY A 38 2.65 32.43 41.28
CA GLY A 38 1.93 32.13 42.50
C GLY A 38 1.44 30.67 42.53
N ASN A 39 1.97 29.91 43.50
CA ASN A 39 1.36 28.76 44.19
C ASN A 39 0.03 28.23 43.60
N ARG A 40 0.12 27.40 42.56
CA ARG A 40 -0.87 26.35 42.23
C ARG A 40 -0.20 24.99 42.03
N ALA A 41 0.92 24.77 42.72
CA ALA A 41 1.69 23.52 42.73
C ALA A 41 0.98 22.36 43.48
N ARG A 42 -0.35 22.44 43.67
CA ARG A 42 -1.15 21.48 44.45
C ARG A 42 -2.27 20.78 43.67
N ALA A 43 -2.34 20.96 42.34
CA ALA A 43 -3.11 20.11 41.43
C ALA A 43 -2.19 19.10 40.70
N THR A 44 -1.16 18.66 41.43
CA THR A 44 -0.44 17.40 41.28
C THR A 44 -1.35 16.23 40.86
N ARG A 45 -0.82 15.39 39.96
CA ARG A 45 -1.21 13.99 39.66
C ARG A 45 -2.35 13.68 38.70
N GLN A 46 -3.35 14.53 38.48
CA GLN A 46 -4.52 14.16 37.65
C GLN A 46 -4.41 14.43 36.14
N ARG A 47 -3.28 14.96 35.63
CA ARG A 47 -3.16 15.31 34.20
C ARG A 47 -2.55 14.23 33.32
N ILE A 48 -2.21 13.07 33.89
CA ILE A 48 -1.71 11.91 33.11
C ILE A 48 -2.90 11.05 32.62
N GLU A 49 -4.13 11.27 33.12
CA GLU A 49 -5.31 10.43 32.92
C GLU A 49 -6.32 10.90 31.84
N ARG A 50 -5.85 11.56 30.77
CA ARG A 50 -6.66 11.74 29.54
C ARG A 50 -5.75 11.64 28.32
N GLN A 51 -5.13 10.49 28.02
CA GLN A 51 -5.76 9.43 27.23
C GLN A 51 -7.22 9.73 26.84
N SER A 52 -7.43 10.61 25.87
CA SER A 52 -8.58 10.48 24.97
C SER A 52 -8.32 11.16 23.63
N ALA A 53 -8.29 10.34 22.59
CA ALA A 53 -8.90 10.63 21.28
C ALA A 53 -8.31 11.77 20.45
N ALA A 54 -7.08 11.60 19.95
CA ALA A 54 -6.66 12.33 18.77
C ALA A 54 -6.13 11.38 17.68
N ASP A 55 -7.04 10.84 16.88
CA ASP A 55 -6.77 10.28 15.52
C ASP A 55 -6.36 11.38 14.51
N TRP A 56 -5.90 12.53 15.00
CA TRP A 56 -5.62 13.72 14.22
C TRP A 56 -4.40 14.42 14.80
N CYS A 57 -3.52 14.87 13.93
CA CYS A 57 -2.52 15.85 14.31
C CYS A 57 -3.24 17.19 14.50
N GLU A 58 -3.13 17.81 15.68
CA GLU A 58 -3.71 19.13 15.97
C GLU A 58 -3.04 20.26 15.17
N VAL A 59 -1.92 19.96 14.52
CA VAL A 59 -1.19 20.82 13.59
C VAL A 59 -0.78 19.98 12.38
N ASP A 60 -1.07 20.44 11.16
CA ASP A 60 -0.62 19.81 9.90
C ASP A 60 0.90 19.98 9.70
N VAL A 61 1.71 19.37 10.57
CA VAL A 61 3.17 19.35 10.44
C VAL A 61 3.57 18.09 9.69
N VAL A 62 4.06 18.26 8.48
CA VAL A 62 4.71 17.18 7.74
C VAL A 62 6.04 16.86 8.42
N HIS A 63 6.20 15.63 8.92
CA HIS A 63 7.47 15.16 9.48
C HIS A 63 8.47 14.86 8.35
N LEU A 64 9.08 15.92 7.82
CA LEU A 64 9.96 15.89 6.64
C LEU A 64 11.06 14.81 6.68
N PRO A 65 11.75 14.53 7.81
CA PRO A 65 12.72 13.45 7.86
C PRO A 65 12.12 12.06 7.57
N ALA A 66 10.92 11.79 8.11
CA ALA A 66 10.23 10.52 7.87
C ALA A 66 9.70 10.42 6.44
N VAL A 67 9.16 11.53 5.89
CA VAL A 67 8.71 11.57 4.49
C VAL A 67 9.86 11.30 3.53
N ARG A 68 11.03 11.92 3.75
CA ARG A 68 12.22 11.66 2.92
C ARG A 68 12.67 10.21 2.99
N ALA A 69 12.69 9.62 4.19
CA ALA A 69 13.02 8.21 4.35
C ALA A 69 12.02 7.29 3.63
N ALA A 70 10.72 7.59 3.73
CA ALA A 70 9.67 6.83 3.04
C ALA A 70 9.78 6.94 1.52
N LEU A 71 9.96 8.16 0.98
CA LEU A 71 10.15 8.38 -0.46
C LEU A 71 11.39 7.67 -1.01
N ALA A 72 12.46 7.58 -0.23
CA ALA A 72 13.67 6.84 -0.62
C ALA A 72 13.47 5.31 -0.62
N ALA A 73 12.54 4.79 0.19
CA ALA A 73 12.24 3.36 0.29
C ALA A 73 11.15 2.88 -0.69
N LEU A 74 10.33 3.79 -1.23
CA LEU A 74 9.29 3.44 -2.18
C LEU A 74 9.91 2.94 -3.50
N PRO A 75 9.33 1.90 -4.12
CA PRO A 75 9.67 1.58 -5.49
C PRO A 75 9.27 2.74 -6.40
N ALA A 76 9.93 2.89 -7.54
CA ALA A 76 9.56 3.90 -8.53
C ALA A 76 8.07 3.79 -8.91
N ASP A 77 7.45 4.91 -9.30
CA ASP A 77 6.01 4.99 -9.61
C ASP A 77 5.49 3.89 -10.57
N PRO A 78 6.22 3.47 -11.62
CA PRO A 78 5.79 2.36 -12.47
C PRO A 78 5.68 1.04 -11.70
N GLY A 79 6.49 0.82 -10.67
CA GLY A 79 6.41 -0.32 -9.76
C GLY A 79 5.14 -0.30 -8.92
N VAL A 80 4.83 0.83 -8.30
CA VAL A 80 3.59 1.00 -7.52
C VAL A 80 2.35 0.79 -8.39
N ALA A 81 2.33 1.37 -9.59
CA ALA A 81 1.22 1.22 -10.54
C ALA A 81 1.02 -0.24 -10.96
N ARG A 82 2.09 -1.00 -11.20
CA ARG A 82 2.00 -2.45 -11.50
C ARG A 82 1.40 -3.25 -10.35
N VAL A 83 1.84 -2.98 -9.12
CA VAL A 83 1.29 -3.64 -7.92
C VAL A 83 -0.20 -3.32 -7.78
N ALA A 84 -0.58 -2.05 -7.92
CA ALA A 84 -1.98 -1.63 -7.86
C ALA A 84 -2.84 -2.30 -8.94
N ALA A 85 -2.35 -2.37 -10.18
CA ALA A 85 -3.05 -3.04 -11.28
C ALA A 85 -3.25 -4.54 -11.02
N LEU A 86 -2.23 -5.23 -10.47
CA LEU A 86 -2.35 -6.63 -10.08
C LEU A 86 -3.39 -6.82 -8.98
N LEU A 87 -3.35 -6.00 -7.93
CA LEU A 87 -4.34 -6.08 -6.85
C LEU A 87 -5.76 -5.77 -7.34
N ALA A 88 -5.94 -4.81 -8.23
CA ALA A 88 -7.23 -4.51 -8.85
C ALA A 88 -7.74 -5.67 -9.73
N LEU A 89 -6.83 -6.38 -10.39
CA LEU A 89 -7.18 -7.63 -11.06
C LEU A 89 -7.63 -8.68 -10.03
N LEU A 90 -6.98 -8.82 -8.88
CA LEU A 90 -7.35 -9.83 -7.89
C LEU A 90 -8.63 -9.49 -7.10
N SER A 91 -8.99 -8.22 -6.91
CA SER A 91 -10.06 -7.77 -6.00
C SER A 91 -11.51 -8.06 -6.45
N ASN A 92 -11.73 -8.98 -7.39
CA ASN A 92 -13.07 -9.36 -7.84
C ASN A 92 -13.53 -10.68 -7.18
N PRO A 93 -14.74 -10.74 -6.61
CA PRO A 93 -15.22 -11.93 -5.91
C PRO A 93 -15.23 -13.20 -6.77
N THR A 94 -15.65 -13.10 -8.03
CA THR A 94 -15.70 -14.24 -8.95
C THR A 94 -14.30 -14.77 -9.26
N ARG A 95 -13.33 -13.88 -9.49
CA ARG A 95 -11.93 -14.26 -9.70
C ARG A 95 -11.31 -14.85 -8.44
N LEU A 96 -11.57 -14.26 -7.26
CA LEU A 96 -11.08 -14.81 -5.99
C LEU A 96 -11.60 -16.22 -5.74
N LYS A 97 -12.89 -16.49 -5.99
CA LYS A 97 -13.44 -17.85 -5.87
C LYS A 97 -12.68 -18.86 -6.76
N MET A 98 -12.41 -18.49 -8.01
CA MET A 98 -11.63 -19.35 -8.92
C MET A 98 -10.21 -19.58 -8.40
N LEU A 99 -9.53 -18.53 -7.93
CA LEU A 99 -8.15 -18.60 -7.46
C LEU A 99 -8.03 -19.42 -6.16
N LEU A 100 -8.95 -19.23 -5.21
CA LEU A 100 -9.01 -20.00 -3.97
C LEU A 100 -9.31 -21.49 -4.25
N ALA A 101 -10.12 -21.79 -5.26
CA ALA A 101 -10.38 -23.17 -5.68
C ALA A 101 -9.16 -23.86 -6.31
N LEU A 102 -8.24 -23.09 -6.88
CA LEU A 102 -6.97 -23.56 -7.43
C LEU A 102 -5.84 -23.60 -6.39
N GLN A 103 -6.12 -23.23 -5.13
CA GLN A 103 -5.12 -23.25 -4.08
C GLN A 103 -4.77 -24.69 -3.70
N PRO A 104 -3.47 -25.04 -3.62
CA PRO A 104 -3.04 -26.34 -3.11
C PRO A 104 -3.62 -26.61 -1.72
N GLY A 105 -4.15 -27.81 -1.52
CA GLY A 105 -4.76 -28.22 -0.26
C GLY A 105 -4.17 -29.53 0.27
N PRO A 106 -4.50 -29.90 1.52
CA PRO A 106 -3.99 -31.11 2.16
C PRO A 106 -4.40 -32.40 1.42
N LEU A 107 -5.52 -32.37 0.68
CA LEU A 107 -6.04 -33.49 -0.09
C LEU A 107 -5.60 -33.46 -1.58
N ALA A 108 -5.04 -32.35 -2.05
CA ALA A 108 -4.66 -32.14 -3.45
C ALA A 108 -3.45 -31.18 -3.52
N PRO A 109 -2.21 -31.71 -3.54
CA PRO A 109 -1.00 -30.90 -3.55
C PRO A 109 -0.84 -30.08 -4.83
N LEU A 110 -1.44 -30.52 -5.95
CA LEU A 110 -1.63 -29.72 -7.17
C LEU A 110 -3.12 -29.70 -7.51
N ALA A 111 -3.77 -28.56 -7.33
CA ALA A 111 -5.15 -28.36 -7.78
C ALA A 111 -5.16 -27.85 -9.22
N GLU A 112 -5.71 -28.65 -10.14
CA GLU A 112 -6.02 -28.20 -11.49
C GLU A 112 -7.50 -28.36 -11.77
N LEU A 113 -8.11 -27.32 -12.35
CA LEU A 113 -9.53 -27.32 -12.66
C LEU A 113 -9.76 -26.87 -14.10
N CYS A 114 -10.74 -27.49 -14.75
CA CYS A 114 -11.13 -27.04 -16.09
C CYS A 114 -12.09 -25.85 -16.01
N VAL A 115 -12.39 -25.25 -17.17
CA VAL A 115 -13.33 -24.10 -17.25
C VAL A 115 -14.71 -24.46 -16.68
N CYS A 116 -15.18 -25.70 -16.89
CA CYS A 116 -16.49 -26.13 -16.38
C CYS A 116 -16.52 -26.15 -14.85
N ASP A 117 -15.46 -26.69 -14.23
CA ASP A 117 -15.36 -26.79 -12.78
C ASP A 117 -15.27 -25.41 -12.15
N LEU A 118 -14.41 -24.54 -12.70
CA LEU A 118 -14.24 -23.17 -12.22
C LEU A 118 -15.52 -22.34 -12.38
N ALA A 119 -16.28 -22.55 -13.45
CA ALA A 119 -17.57 -21.91 -13.64
C ALA A 119 -18.58 -22.36 -12.56
N ALA A 120 -18.61 -23.65 -12.24
CA ALA A 120 -19.45 -24.20 -11.18
C ALA A 120 -19.05 -23.64 -9.80
N VAL A 121 -17.76 -23.62 -9.47
CA VAL A 121 -17.25 -23.10 -8.19
C VAL A 121 -17.50 -21.60 -8.04
N SER A 122 -17.28 -20.81 -9.09
CA SER A 122 -17.48 -19.36 -9.00
C SER A 122 -18.95 -18.94 -9.11
N GLY A 123 -19.84 -19.82 -9.58
CA GLY A 123 -21.23 -19.52 -9.91
C GLY A 123 -21.39 -18.65 -11.16
N ALA A 124 -20.40 -18.67 -12.06
CA ALA A 124 -20.38 -17.83 -13.26
C ALA A 124 -20.70 -18.66 -14.50
N SER A 125 -21.10 -18.00 -15.60
CA SER A 125 -21.23 -18.69 -16.89
C SER A 125 -19.85 -19.15 -17.40
N LYS A 126 -19.83 -20.20 -18.23
CA LYS A 126 -18.59 -20.68 -18.87
C LYS A 126 -17.92 -19.61 -19.74
N SER A 127 -18.73 -18.76 -20.39
CA SER A 127 -18.23 -17.64 -21.21
C SER A 127 -17.52 -16.60 -20.33
N LEU A 128 -18.15 -16.17 -19.24
CA LEU A 128 -17.54 -15.23 -18.30
C LEU A 128 -16.27 -15.83 -17.67
N THR A 129 -16.32 -17.10 -17.26
CA THR A 129 -15.19 -17.82 -16.68
C THR A 129 -13.99 -17.86 -17.63
N SER A 130 -14.22 -18.22 -18.90
CA SER A 130 -13.19 -18.22 -19.94
C SER A 130 -12.56 -16.84 -20.14
N HIS A 131 -13.38 -15.79 -20.12
CA HIS A 131 -12.89 -14.41 -20.22
C HIS A 131 -12.02 -14.02 -19.02
N GLN A 132 -12.47 -14.30 -17.78
CA GLN A 132 -11.68 -14.00 -16.58
C GLN A 132 -10.37 -14.79 -16.54
N LEU A 133 -10.38 -16.07 -16.90
CA LEU A 133 -9.17 -16.90 -16.96
C LEU A 133 -8.18 -16.41 -18.02
N ARG A 134 -8.67 -15.84 -19.13
CA ARG A 134 -7.79 -15.18 -20.11
C ARG A 134 -7.06 -14.00 -19.48
N LEU A 135 -7.75 -13.14 -18.74
CA LEU A 135 -7.15 -11.98 -18.07
C LEU A 135 -6.12 -12.42 -17.02
N LEU A 136 -6.48 -13.39 -16.18
CA LEU A 136 -5.59 -13.95 -15.16
C LEU A 136 -4.34 -14.59 -15.78
N ARG A 137 -4.49 -15.29 -16.91
CA ARG A 137 -3.37 -15.90 -17.64
C ARG A 137 -2.45 -14.85 -18.26
N VAL A 138 -3.00 -13.80 -18.88
CA VAL A 138 -2.20 -12.70 -19.44
C VAL A 138 -1.41 -11.97 -18.35
N ALA A 139 -1.97 -11.86 -17.15
CA ALA A 139 -1.31 -11.28 -15.99
C ALA A 139 -0.33 -12.24 -15.28
N GLY A 140 -0.16 -13.48 -15.77
CA GLY A 140 0.73 -14.48 -15.16
C GLY A 140 0.27 -15.01 -13.80
N VAL A 141 -1.02 -14.86 -13.46
CA VAL A 141 -1.59 -15.32 -12.18
C VAL A 141 -1.94 -16.81 -12.21
N VAL A 142 -2.22 -17.34 -13.40
CA VAL A 142 -2.54 -18.75 -13.62
C VAL A 142 -1.79 -19.31 -14.82
N HIS A 143 -1.48 -20.60 -14.77
CA HIS A 143 -1.00 -21.38 -15.90
C HIS A 143 -2.14 -22.18 -16.52
N GLN A 144 -1.95 -22.57 -17.78
CA GLN A 144 -2.88 -23.38 -18.53
C GLN A 144 -2.12 -24.55 -19.16
N ARG A 145 -2.63 -25.77 -18.96
CA ARG A 145 -2.23 -26.93 -19.76
C ARG A 145 -3.42 -27.49 -20.52
N ARG A 146 -3.15 -28.17 -21.63
CA ARG A 146 -4.19 -28.87 -22.41
C ARG A 146 -4.04 -30.38 -22.20
N ALA A 147 -5.17 -31.05 -22.01
CA ALA A 147 -5.29 -32.50 -22.01
C ALA A 147 -6.45 -32.90 -22.92
N GLY A 148 -6.11 -33.37 -24.12
CA GLY A 148 -7.07 -33.59 -25.20
C GLY A 148 -7.81 -32.31 -25.57
N LYS A 149 -9.15 -32.34 -25.48
CA LYS A 149 -10.02 -31.18 -25.78
C LYS A 149 -10.20 -30.23 -24.59
N LEU A 150 -9.72 -30.61 -23.40
CA LEU A 150 -9.91 -29.84 -22.18
C LEU A 150 -8.69 -28.96 -21.89
N ALA A 151 -8.95 -27.76 -21.38
CA ALA A 151 -7.94 -26.88 -20.80
C ALA A 151 -8.09 -26.87 -19.28
N PHE A 152 -7.00 -27.20 -18.60
CA PHE A 152 -6.88 -27.17 -17.14
C PHE A 152 -6.06 -25.95 -16.74
N TYR A 153 -6.45 -25.33 -15.64
CA TYR A 153 -5.81 -24.16 -15.07
C TYR A 153 -5.26 -24.48 -13.69
N GLN A 154 -4.16 -23.82 -13.35
CA GLN A 154 -3.48 -23.90 -12.05
C GLN A 154 -3.05 -22.50 -11.64
N LEU A 155 -2.89 -22.24 -10.34
CA LEU A 155 -2.21 -21.04 -9.89
C LEU A 155 -0.77 -20.98 -10.42
N ALA A 156 -0.32 -19.78 -10.73
CA ALA A 156 1.10 -19.53 -10.93
C ALA A 156 1.88 -19.72 -9.62
N ASP A 157 3.16 -20.03 -9.75
CA ASP A 157 4.03 -20.49 -8.66
C ASP A 157 4.01 -19.62 -7.39
N GLY A 158 4.60 -20.17 -6.31
CA GLY A 158 5.01 -19.56 -5.04
C GLY A 158 4.28 -18.29 -4.59
N PRO A 159 4.66 -17.09 -5.08
CA PRO A 159 4.12 -15.82 -4.61
C PRO A 159 2.59 -15.73 -4.60
N MET A 160 1.90 -16.23 -5.63
CA MET A 160 0.44 -16.14 -5.69
C MET A 160 -0.23 -17.01 -4.63
N VAL A 161 0.28 -18.22 -4.39
CA VAL A 161 -0.21 -19.11 -3.34
C VAL A 161 -0.03 -18.47 -1.96
N ALA A 162 1.15 -17.90 -1.70
CA ALA A 162 1.44 -17.22 -0.44
C ALA A 162 0.53 -16.00 -0.21
N ILE A 163 0.30 -15.18 -1.24
CA ILE A 163 -0.59 -14.02 -1.17
C ILE A 163 -2.03 -14.45 -0.85
N LEU A 164 -2.56 -15.45 -1.55
CA LEU A 164 -3.93 -15.93 -1.33
C LEU A 164 -4.09 -16.54 0.06
N ALA A 165 -3.10 -17.29 0.54
CA ALA A 165 -3.10 -17.82 1.90
C ALA A 165 -3.11 -16.71 2.95
N ALA A 166 -2.21 -15.73 2.82
CA ALA A 166 -2.09 -14.61 3.76
C ALA A 166 -3.35 -13.74 3.81
N ILE A 167 -3.92 -13.38 2.65
CA ILE A 167 -5.15 -12.58 2.58
C ILE A 167 -6.32 -13.36 3.18
N SER A 168 -6.41 -14.67 2.91
CA SER A 168 -7.49 -15.52 3.43
C SER A 168 -7.40 -15.71 4.95
N GLU A 169 -6.19 -15.84 5.50
CA GLU A 169 -5.96 -15.83 6.95
C GLU A 169 -6.42 -14.50 7.57
N LEU A 170 -5.95 -13.38 7.03
CA LEU A 170 -6.29 -12.05 7.53
C LEU A 170 -7.81 -11.79 7.48
N ALA A 171 -8.48 -12.21 6.40
CA ALA A 171 -9.92 -12.07 6.25
C ALA A 171 -10.72 -12.89 7.28
N ARG A 172 -10.18 -14.04 7.73
CA ARG A 172 -10.80 -14.86 8.79
C ARG A 172 -10.62 -14.24 10.17
N GLU A 173 -9.42 -13.73 10.46
CA GLU A 173 -9.12 -13.11 11.76
C GLU A 173 -9.77 -11.74 11.93
N ARG A 174 -9.89 -10.99 10.83
CA ARG A 174 -10.37 -9.61 10.80
C ARG A 174 -11.38 -9.47 9.68
N PRO A 175 -12.63 -9.90 9.89
CA PRO A 175 -13.69 -9.55 8.94
C PRO A 175 -13.68 -8.03 8.80
N LEU A 176 -13.54 -7.55 7.55
CA LEU A 176 -13.50 -6.13 7.27
C LEU A 176 -14.71 -5.49 7.96
N ARG A 177 -14.43 -4.55 8.87
CA ARG A 177 -15.50 -3.79 9.52
C ARG A 177 -16.20 -3.04 8.41
N GLU A 178 -17.38 -3.49 8.04
CA GLU A 178 -18.25 -2.74 7.14
C GLU A 178 -18.52 -1.43 7.85
N ASP A 179 -17.95 -0.34 7.31
CA ASP A 179 -18.04 0.98 7.90
C ASP A 179 -19.52 1.38 7.91
N ARG A 180 -20.22 1.03 8.99
CA ARG A 180 -21.56 1.50 9.31
C ARG A 180 -21.45 2.98 9.62
N ARG A 181 -21.19 3.80 8.60
CA ARG A 181 -21.66 5.18 8.63
C ARG A 181 -23.19 5.09 8.58
N PRO A 182 -23.92 5.43 9.67
CA PRO A 182 -25.37 5.50 9.58
C PRO A 182 -25.70 6.48 8.46
N ALA A 183 -26.53 6.02 7.51
CA ALA A 183 -27.12 6.89 6.51
C ALA A 183 -27.69 8.10 7.27
N ARG A 184 -27.11 9.29 7.02
CA ARG A 184 -27.66 10.53 7.57
C ARG A 184 -29.10 10.62 7.07
N SER A 185 -30.05 10.29 7.92
CA SER A 185 -31.45 10.59 7.72
C SER A 185 -31.59 12.11 7.79
N GLY A 186 -31.46 12.73 6.61
CA GLY A 186 -31.84 14.12 6.39
C GLY A 186 -33.33 14.24 6.67
N ARG A 187 -33.61 14.84 7.83
CA ARG A 187 -34.94 15.23 8.31
C ARG A 187 -35.70 16.03 7.25
N ALA A 188 -37.01 15.80 7.27
CA ALA A 188 -38.02 16.71 6.78
C ALA A 188 -37.78 18.17 7.22
N ALA A 189 -37.87 19.07 6.26
CA ALA A 189 -38.36 20.43 6.39
C ALA A 189 -39.05 20.71 5.04
N GLY A 190 -40.36 20.86 4.90
CA GLY A 190 -41.35 21.35 5.86
C GLY A 190 -41.46 22.87 5.77
N ARG A 191 -42.00 23.39 4.65
CA ARG A 191 -42.99 24.48 4.54
C ARG A 191 -43.21 24.86 3.09
#